data_AF-A0A935BYV6-F1
#
_entry.id   AF-A0A935BYV6-F1
#
_cell.length_a   1.000
_cell.length_b   1.000
_cell.length_c   1.000
_cell.angle_alpha   90.00
_cell.angle_beta   90.00
_cell.angle_gamma   90.00
#
_symmetry.space_group_name_H-M   'P 1'
#
loop_
_entity.id
_entity.type
_entity.pdbx_description
1 polymer ?
#
loop_
_entity_poly.entity_id
_entity_poly.type
_entity_poly.pdbx_seq_one_letter_code
_entity_poly.pdbx_strand_id
1 'polypeptide(L)'
;MSDVCERCSGTGWELVEGKGVRPCKCRLTNRKGQMTAAANIPRRYDNCSFENYHPQGNNFTADEIFRSQSHALNDAQKLAREYPVLDVGLLFMGPCGVGKTHLAVALIKVLIDKGIHCLFYDFRDLLKQIQDSYNPVSNTSELRVLDPVYDAEVLVLDELGAAKPTDWVRDTMTQIINTRYNDKKLTIFTSNYPDDPDNPNEESLTDRVGVRLRSRLYEMCKVVRIKGEDYRLKIGSTRGRK
;
A
#
# COMPACT_ATOMS: atom_id res chain seq x y z
N MET A 1 -3.95 -13.94 32.08
CA MET A 1 -4.18 -12.75 32.92
C MET A 1 -5.06 -11.81 32.12
N SER A 2 -6.17 -11.36 32.69
CA SER A 2 -7.27 -10.70 31.98
C SER A 2 -6.83 -9.41 31.28
N ASP A 3 -6.96 -9.35 29.95
CA ASP A 3 -6.74 -8.17 29.08
C ASP A 3 -7.81 -7.07 29.26
N VAL A 4 -8.28 -6.85 30.49
CA VAL A 4 -9.32 -5.88 30.79
C VAL A 4 -8.66 -4.58 31.22
N CYS A 5 -8.85 -3.51 30.43
CA CYS A 5 -8.25 -2.21 30.70
C CYS A 5 -8.70 -1.66 32.07
N GLU A 6 -7.75 -1.46 32.99
CA GLU A 6 -8.01 -1.00 34.37
C GLU A 6 -8.69 0.38 34.45
N ARG A 7 -8.57 1.22 33.41
CA ARG A 7 -9.18 2.56 33.39
C ARG A 7 -10.67 2.55 33.11
N CYS A 8 -11.14 1.60 32.30
CA CYS A 8 -12.53 1.54 31.86
C CYS A 8 -13.20 0.20 32.18
N SER A 9 -12.48 -0.71 32.86
CA SER A 9 -12.90 -2.07 33.16
C SER A 9 -13.47 -2.81 31.95
N GLY A 10 -12.89 -2.57 30.76
CA GLY A 10 -13.32 -3.19 29.49
C GLY A 10 -14.50 -2.52 28.79
N THR A 11 -15.14 -1.51 29.39
CA THR A 11 -16.29 -0.81 28.77
C THR A 11 -15.89 0.12 27.62
N GLY A 12 -14.63 0.53 27.56
CA GLY A 12 -14.15 1.53 26.60
C GLY A 12 -14.53 2.98 26.95
N TRP A 13 -15.12 3.23 28.13
CA TRP A 13 -15.50 4.54 28.63
C TRP A 13 -14.87 4.82 30.00
N GLU A 14 -14.29 6.00 30.18
CA GLU A 14 -13.79 6.50 31.46
C GLU A 14 -14.82 7.45 32.06
N LEU A 15 -15.16 7.25 33.33
CA LEU A 15 -15.96 8.21 34.09
C LEU A 15 -15.08 9.43 34.43
N VAL A 16 -15.61 10.63 34.23
CA VAL A 16 -14.97 11.89 34.62
C VAL A 16 -15.85 12.57 35.65
N GLU A 17 -15.37 12.66 36.89
CA GLU A 17 -16.10 13.26 38.00
C GLU A 17 -16.62 14.66 37.63
N GLY A 18 -17.93 14.87 37.83
CA GLY A 18 -18.61 16.12 37.53
C GLY A 18 -18.74 16.48 36.04
N LYS A 19 -18.25 15.64 35.11
CA LYS A 19 -18.24 15.92 33.66
C LYS A 19 -18.81 14.79 32.79
N GLY A 20 -19.29 13.71 33.38
CA GLY A 20 -19.94 12.58 32.68
C GLY A 20 -18.95 11.48 32.28
N VAL A 21 -19.02 11.01 31.04
CA VAL A 21 -18.15 9.94 30.51
C VAL A 21 -17.38 10.40 29.28
N ARG A 22 -16.16 9.90 29.09
CA ARG A 22 -15.35 10.11 27.89
C ARG A 22 -14.82 8.79 27.32
N PRO A 23 -14.51 8.69 26.02
CA PRO A 23 -13.88 7.49 25.47
C PRO A 23 -12.54 7.20 26.17
N CYS A 24 -12.34 5.96 26.62
CA CYS A 24 -11.09 5.52 27.20
C CYS A 24 -9.99 5.50 26.14
N LYS A 25 -8.74 5.84 26.52
CA LYS A 25 -7.59 5.75 25.60
C LYS A 25 -7.41 4.35 25.01
N CYS A 26 -7.75 3.29 25.75
CA CYS A 26 -7.67 1.92 25.26
C CYS A 26 -8.57 1.67 24.04
N ARG A 27 -9.68 2.40 23.90
CA ARG A 27 -10.59 2.27 22.76
C ARG A 27 -9.93 2.73 21.46
N LEU A 28 -9.15 3.81 21.53
CA LEU A 28 -8.37 4.31 20.41
C LEU A 28 -7.23 3.34 20.07
N THR A 29 -6.51 2.86 21.07
CA THR A 29 -5.42 1.89 20.89
C THR A 29 -5.92 0.56 20.30
N ASN A 30 -7.03 0.03 20.81
CA ASN A 30 -7.63 -1.20 20.32
C ASN A 30 -8.16 -1.03 18.89
N ARG A 31 -8.83 0.09 18.59
CA ARG A 31 -9.30 0.39 17.24
C ARG A 31 -8.14 0.48 16.25
N LYS A 32 -7.06 1.19 16.60
CA LYS A 32 -5.84 1.25 15.78
C LYS A 32 -5.27 -0.15 15.55
N GLY A 33 -5.11 -0.96 16.61
CA GLY A 33 -4.61 -2.33 16.49
C GLY A 33 -5.49 -3.21 15.58
N GLN A 34 -6.81 -3.12 15.72
CA GLN A 34 -7.77 -3.82 14.85
C GLN A 34 -7.66 -3.37 13.39
N MET A 35 -7.55 -2.07 13.14
CA MET A 35 -7.40 -1.52 11.78
C MET A 35 -6.06 -1.90 11.15
N THR A 36 -4.96 -1.87 11.91
CA THR A 36 -3.65 -2.35 11.43
C THR A 36 -3.70 -3.85 11.10
N ALA A 37 -4.35 -4.66 11.94
CA ALA A 37 -4.52 -6.10 11.67
C ALA A 37 -5.40 -6.35 10.43
N ALA A 38 -6.48 -5.58 10.26
CA ALA A 38 -7.37 -5.67 9.11
C ALA A 38 -6.73 -5.16 7.81
N ALA A 39 -5.71 -4.31 7.89
CA ALA A 39 -5.05 -3.74 6.73
C ALA A 39 -4.21 -4.75 5.92
N ASN A 40 -4.05 -5.99 6.39
CA ASN A 40 -3.33 -7.05 5.69
C ASN A 40 -1.89 -6.68 5.29
N ILE A 41 -1.20 -5.87 6.10
CA ILE A 41 0.21 -5.51 5.88
C ILE A 41 1.10 -6.70 6.30
N PRO A 42 1.94 -7.25 5.41
CA PRO A 42 2.87 -8.31 5.77
C PRO A 42 3.85 -7.90 6.87
N ARG A 43 4.14 -8.80 7.81
CA ARG A 43 5.04 -8.55 8.96
C ARG A 43 6.41 -7.98 8.60
N ARG A 44 6.93 -8.32 7.41
CA ARG A 44 8.21 -7.78 6.91
C ARG A 44 8.20 -6.25 6.76
N TYR A 45 7.03 -5.62 6.70
CA TYR A 45 6.84 -4.18 6.57
C TYR A 45 6.36 -3.53 7.88
N ASP A 46 6.32 -4.25 9.01
CA ASP A 46 5.87 -3.73 10.31
C ASP A 46 6.66 -2.49 10.75
N ASN A 47 7.93 -2.42 10.38
CA ASN A 47 8.79 -1.30 10.73
C ASN A 47 8.84 -0.21 9.65
N CYS A 48 8.20 -0.35 8.47
CA CYS A 48 8.20 0.71 7.47
C CYS A 48 7.45 1.96 7.97
N SER A 49 8.13 3.11 7.99
CA SER A 49 7.56 4.41 8.33
C SER A 49 8.25 5.53 7.54
N PHE A 50 7.72 6.76 7.59
CA PHE A 50 8.39 7.88 6.90
C PHE A 50 9.71 8.26 7.57
N GLU A 51 9.80 8.11 8.89
CA GLU A 51 10.96 8.49 9.71
C GLU A 51 12.19 7.63 9.42
N ASN A 52 11.99 6.39 8.97
CA ASN A 52 13.10 5.49 8.64
C ASN A 52 13.27 5.23 7.14
N TYR A 53 12.57 5.99 6.30
CA TYR A 53 12.86 6.06 4.87
C TYR A 53 14.00 7.05 4.63
N HIS A 54 15.15 6.55 4.21
CA HIS A 54 16.34 7.37 3.95
C HIS A 54 16.64 7.38 2.45
N PRO A 55 16.42 8.52 1.76
CA PRO A 55 16.82 8.66 0.36
C PRO A 55 18.30 8.29 0.16
N GLN A 56 18.55 7.46 -0.84
CA GLN A 56 19.90 7.08 -1.25
C GLN A 56 20.60 8.22 -2.02
N GLY A 57 21.91 8.09 -2.18
CA GLY A 57 22.73 9.07 -2.87
C GLY A 57 23.30 10.12 -1.92
N ASN A 58 24.00 11.09 -2.49
CA ASN A 58 24.49 12.23 -1.72
C ASN A 58 23.36 13.25 -1.55
N ASN A 59 23.25 13.88 -0.38
CA ASN A 59 22.22 14.91 -0.09
C ASN A 59 22.39 16.22 -0.90
N PHE A 60 23.11 16.18 -2.03
CA PHE A 60 23.24 17.29 -2.96
C PHE A 60 22.08 17.29 -3.93
N THR A 61 21.54 18.48 -4.21
CA THR A 61 20.42 18.68 -5.15
C THR A 61 20.72 18.31 -6.60
N ALA A 62 21.98 17.96 -6.93
CA ALA A 62 22.37 17.45 -8.25
C ALA A 62 22.30 15.92 -8.35
N ASP A 63 22.19 15.19 -7.24
CA ASP A 63 22.05 13.73 -7.28
C ASP A 63 20.63 13.36 -7.70
N GLU A 64 20.49 12.66 -8.82
CA GLU A 64 19.20 12.27 -9.37
C GLU A 64 18.50 11.21 -8.51
N ILE A 65 19.25 10.29 -7.91
CA ILE A 65 18.72 9.24 -7.02
C ILE A 65 18.12 9.92 -5.79
N PHE A 66 18.90 10.77 -5.13
CA PHE A 66 18.46 11.49 -3.93
C PHE A 66 17.21 12.34 -4.21
N ARG A 67 17.20 13.07 -5.33
CA ARG A 67 16.04 13.86 -5.75
C ARG A 67 14.81 12.99 -5.96
N SER A 68 14.91 11.91 -6.74
CA SER A 68 13.76 11.06 -7.05
C SER A 68 13.13 10.44 -5.79
N GLN A 69 13.95 9.95 -4.86
CA GLN A 69 13.50 9.37 -3.60
C GLN A 69 12.94 10.43 -2.64
N SER A 70 13.55 11.62 -2.59
CA SER A 70 13.04 12.74 -1.78
C SER A 70 11.70 13.26 -2.30
N HIS A 71 11.53 13.36 -3.62
CA HIS A 71 10.24 13.71 -4.24
C HIS A 71 9.18 12.65 -3.92
N ALA A 72 9.52 11.37 -4.02
CA ALA A 72 8.60 10.29 -3.69
C ALA A 72 8.16 10.32 -2.21
N LEU A 73 9.10 10.58 -1.29
CA LEU A 73 8.80 10.78 0.13
C LEU A 73 7.86 11.96 0.35
N ASN A 74 8.13 13.11 -0.26
CA ASN A 74 7.31 14.31 -0.12
C ASN A 74 5.89 14.10 -0.66
N ASP A 75 5.76 13.50 -1.84
CA ASP A 75 4.44 13.18 -2.43
C ASP A 75 3.64 12.22 -1.53
N ALA A 76 4.28 11.18 -0.99
CA ALA A 76 3.64 10.24 -0.07
C ALA A 76 3.19 10.92 1.23
N GLN A 77 4.05 11.75 1.82
CA GLN A 77 3.72 12.51 3.02
C GLN A 77 2.61 13.54 2.76
N LYS A 78 2.63 14.21 1.60
CA LYS A 78 1.59 15.16 1.21
C LYS A 78 0.24 14.48 1.10
N LEU A 79 0.15 13.35 0.39
CA LEU A 79 -1.09 12.58 0.28
C LEU A 79 -1.56 12.09 1.66
N ALA A 80 -0.67 11.54 2.48
CA ALA A 80 -1.01 11.13 3.84
C ALA A 80 -1.55 12.28 4.70
N ARG A 81 -1.05 13.52 4.52
CA ARG A 81 -1.50 14.70 5.27
C ARG A 81 -2.84 15.24 4.77
N GLU A 82 -3.02 15.35 3.46
CA GLU A 82 -4.14 16.08 2.83
C GLU A 82 -5.35 15.20 2.50
N TYR A 83 -5.25 13.87 2.54
CA TYR A 83 -6.41 12.98 2.40
C TYR A 83 -7.47 13.27 3.51
N PRO A 84 -8.78 13.34 3.18
CA PRO A 84 -9.41 12.99 1.89
C PRO A 84 -9.59 14.14 0.89
N VAL A 85 -9.04 15.34 1.15
CA VAL A 85 -9.14 16.47 0.20
C VAL A 85 -8.36 16.19 -1.09
N LEU A 86 -7.20 15.54 -0.95
CA LEU A 86 -6.47 14.97 -2.09
C LEU A 86 -6.89 13.50 -2.26
N ASP A 87 -7.58 13.19 -3.35
CA ASP A 87 -8.12 11.87 -3.69
C ASP A 87 -7.42 11.20 -4.88
N VAL A 88 -6.35 11.82 -5.40
CA VAL A 88 -5.47 11.25 -6.42
C VAL A 88 -4.41 10.34 -5.78
N GLY A 89 -4.36 9.09 -6.24
CA GLY A 89 -3.41 8.07 -5.78
C GLY A 89 -1.97 8.31 -6.21
N LEU A 90 -1.08 7.41 -5.81
CA LEU A 90 0.32 7.39 -6.25
C LEU A 90 0.64 6.06 -6.93
N LEU A 91 1.26 6.14 -8.10
CA LEU A 91 1.86 4.99 -8.78
C LEU A 91 3.37 5.09 -8.65
N PHE A 92 3.93 4.37 -7.67
CA PHE A 92 5.37 4.29 -7.48
C PHE A 92 5.98 3.33 -8.49
N MET A 93 6.90 3.81 -9.33
CA MET A 93 7.57 3.01 -10.33
C MET A 93 9.09 3.11 -10.21
N GLY A 94 9.80 2.03 -10.49
CA GLY A 94 11.26 1.99 -10.42
C GLY A 94 11.80 0.60 -10.16
N PRO A 95 13.13 0.40 -10.13
CA PRO A 95 13.72 -0.93 -9.99
C PRO A 95 13.49 -1.54 -8.60
N CYS A 96 13.83 -2.81 -8.44
CA CYS A 96 13.74 -3.51 -7.17
C CYS A 96 14.57 -2.83 -6.08
N GLY A 97 14.04 -2.81 -4.85
CA GLY A 97 14.81 -2.37 -3.67
C GLY A 97 14.95 -0.86 -3.46
N VAL A 98 14.32 0.00 -4.28
CA VAL A 98 14.35 1.47 -4.11
C VAL A 98 13.31 2.02 -3.11
N GLY A 99 12.54 1.13 -2.46
CA GLY A 99 11.63 1.51 -1.38
C GLY A 99 10.20 1.93 -1.77
N LYS A 100 9.72 1.53 -2.96
CA LYS A 100 8.32 1.76 -3.40
C LYS A 100 7.28 1.25 -2.39
N THR A 101 7.36 -0.04 -2.04
CA THR A 101 6.47 -0.67 -1.05
C THR A 101 6.62 -0.04 0.34
N HIS A 102 7.83 0.38 0.72
CA HIS A 102 8.07 1.05 2.00
C HIS A 102 7.27 2.35 2.08
N LEU A 103 7.34 3.19 1.04
CA LEU A 103 6.57 4.45 1.00
C LEU A 103 5.07 4.20 0.99
N ALA A 104 4.59 3.21 0.21
CA ALA A 104 3.18 2.85 0.19
C ALA A 104 2.67 2.39 1.57
N VAL A 105 3.42 1.53 2.27
CA VAL A 105 3.08 1.06 3.61
C VAL A 105 3.16 2.18 4.65
N ALA A 106 4.21 3.01 4.61
CA ALA A 106 4.34 4.16 5.50
C ALA A 106 3.15 5.12 5.36
N LEU A 107 2.72 5.37 4.12
CA LEU A 107 1.55 6.19 3.81
C LEU A 107 0.29 5.62 4.45
N ILE A 108 -0.07 4.36 4.19
CA ILE A 108 -1.30 3.80 4.74
C ILE A 108 -1.26 3.64 6.27
N LYS A 109 -0.09 3.46 6.89
CA LYS A 109 0.02 3.48 8.35
C LYS A 109 -0.35 4.83 8.94
N VAL A 110 0.08 5.93 8.32
CA VAL A 110 -0.33 7.28 8.74
C VAL A 110 -1.85 7.47 8.56
N LEU A 111 -2.45 6.91 7.52
CA LEU A 111 -3.90 6.98 7.31
C LEU A 111 -4.68 6.10 8.31
N ILE A 112 -4.19 4.91 8.64
CA ILE A 112 -4.74 4.07 9.71
C ILE A 112 -4.68 4.79 11.05
N ASP A 113 -3.60 5.52 11.32
CA ASP A 113 -3.46 6.34 12.52
C ASP A 113 -4.47 7.50 12.59
N LYS A 114 -4.96 7.95 11.43
CA LYS A 114 -6.08 8.89 11.30
C LYS A 114 -7.46 8.22 11.37
N GLY A 115 -7.52 6.90 11.49
CA GLY A 115 -8.75 6.13 11.56
C GLY A 115 -9.39 5.80 10.21
N ILE A 116 -8.62 5.88 9.11
CA ILE A 116 -9.06 5.52 7.75
C ILE A 116 -8.87 4.02 7.51
N HIS A 117 -9.87 3.37 6.92
CA HIS A 117 -9.80 1.95 6.57
C HIS A 117 -8.91 1.73 5.34
N CYS A 118 -7.69 1.26 5.57
CA CYS A 118 -6.74 0.93 4.51
C CYS A 118 -6.57 -0.59 4.36
N LEU A 119 -6.25 -1.03 3.15
CA LEU A 119 -5.99 -2.44 2.84
C LEU A 119 -4.74 -2.57 1.94
N PHE A 120 -3.94 -3.59 2.18
CA PHE A 120 -2.73 -3.90 1.42
C PHE A 120 -2.85 -5.29 0.79
N TYR A 121 -2.48 -5.40 -0.48
CA TYR A 121 -2.27 -6.67 -1.15
C TYR A 121 -1.04 -6.63 -2.04
N ASP A 122 -0.22 -7.68 -1.97
CA ASP A 122 0.59 -8.07 -3.13
C ASP A 122 -0.34 -8.60 -4.21
N PHE A 123 -0.20 -8.09 -5.44
CA PHE A 123 -1.14 -8.40 -6.51
C PHE A 123 -1.14 -9.90 -6.88
N ARG A 124 0.01 -10.59 -6.78
CA ARG A 124 0.09 -12.03 -7.07
C ARG A 124 -0.61 -12.85 -5.98
N ASP A 125 -0.43 -12.46 -4.73
CA ASP A 125 -1.10 -13.11 -3.60
C ASP A 125 -2.63 -12.90 -3.67
N LEU A 126 -3.08 -11.71 -4.07
CA LEU A 126 -4.51 -11.44 -4.28
C LEU A 126 -5.09 -12.32 -5.39
N LEU A 127 -4.43 -12.40 -6.54
CA LEU A 127 -4.86 -13.28 -7.64
C LEU A 127 -4.96 -14.73 -7.18
N LYS A 128 -3.98 -15.21 -6.40
CA LYS A 128 -4.00 -16.57 -5.86
C LYS A 128 -5.20 -16.78 -4.92
N GLN A 129 -5.48 -15.84 -4.02
CA GLN A 129 -6.65 -15.94 -3.12
C GLN A 129 -7.97 -15.99 -3.89
N ILE A 130 -8.10 -15.22 -4.97
CA ILE A 130 -9.27 -15.25 -5.85
C ILE A 130 -9.36 -16.62 -6.54
N GLN A 131 -8.25 -17.15 -7.08
CA GLN A 131 -8.25 -18.49 -7.70
C GLN A 131 -8.65 -19.59 -6.73
N ASP A 132 -8.10 -19.57 -5.51
CA ASP A 132 -8.37 -20.54 -4.48
C ASP A 132 -9.86 -20.53 -4.05
N SER A 133 -10.54 -19.38 -4.17
CA SER A 133 -11.98 -19.24 -3.88
C SER A 133 -12.90 -19.99 -4.86
N TYR A 134 -12.44 -20.27 -6.08
CA TYR A 134 -13.21 -21.09 -7.03
C TYR A 134 -13.18 -22.59 -6.71
N ASN A 135 -12.31 -23.01 -5.78
CA ASN A 135 -12.25 -24.41 -5.38
C ASN A 135 -13.54 -24.75 -4.60
N PRO A 136 -14.34 -25.74 -5.04
CA PRO A 136 -15.60 -26.11 -4.39
C PRO A 136 -15.43 -26.58 -2.94
N VAL A 137 -14.21 -26.92 -2.52
CA VAL A 137 -13.88 -27.29 -1.13
C VAL A 137 -13.69 -26.05 -0.23
N SER A 138 -13.33 -24.90 -0.79
CA SER A 138 -12.88 -23.73 -0.03
C SER A 138 -13.99 -22.98 0.72
N ASN A 139 -15.27 -23.28 0.45
CA ASN A 139 -16.47 -22.67 1.06
C ASN A 139 -16.45 -21.12 1.13
N THR A 140 -15.61 -20.49 0.30
CA THR A 140 -15.33 -19.06 0.27
C THR A 140 -15.68 -18.58 -1.12
N SER A 141 -16.70 -17.71 -1.22
CA SER A 141 -17.04 -17.12 -2.51
C SER A 141 -15.97 -16.11 -2.92
N GLU A 142 -15.75 -15.98 -4.23
CA GLU A 142 -14.92 -14.93 -4.84
C GLU A 142 -15.26 -13.53 -4.27
N LEU A 143 -16.56 -13.25 -4.10
CA LEU A 143 -17.04 -12.00 -3.53
C LEU A 143 -16.49 -11.73 -2.12
N ARG A 144 -16.29 -12.75 -1.27
CA ARG A 144 -15.70 -12.53 0.07
C ARG A 144 -14.25 -12.03 0.01
N VAL A 145 -13.52 -12.34 -1.06
CA VAL A 145 -12.15 -11.86 -1.26
C VAL A 145 -12.17 -10.47 -1.91
N LEU A 146 -13.08 -10.25 -2.85
CA LEU A 146 -13.14 -9.02 -3.64
C LEU A 146 -13.87 -7.86 -2.95
N ASP A 147 -14.91 -8.11 -2.17
CA ASP A 147 -15.70 -7.06 -1.51
C ASP A 147 -14.81 -6.15 -0.62
N PRO A 148 -13.91 -6.68 0.25
CA PRO A 148 -12.99 -5.83 1.00
C PRO A 148 -12.07 -4.99 0.11
N VAL A 149 -11.65 -5.53 -1.04
CA VAL A 149 -10.78 -4.86 -2.02
C VAL A 149 -11.53 -3.74 -2.73
N TYR A 150 -12.82 -3.90 -3.02
CA TYR A 150 -13.65 -2.86 -3.62
C TYR A 150 -13.98 -1.76 -2.62
N ASP A 151 -14.37 -2.14 -1.40
CA ASP A 151 -14.95 -1.20 -0.43
C ASP A 151 -13.90 -0.35 0.30
N ALA A 152 -12.68 -0.86 0.47
CA ALA A 152 -11.62 -0.18 1.23
C ALA A 152 -11.45 1.28 0.80
N GLU A 153 -11.42 2.20 1.78
CA GLU A 153 -11.26 3.64 1.53
C GLU A 153 -9.95 3.93 0.80
N VAL A 154 -8.88 3.21 1.20
CA VAL A 154 -7.57 3.25 0.55
C VAL A 154 -7.05 1.85 0.33
N LEU A 155 -6.67 1.54 -0.91
CA LEU A 155 -6.08 0.24 -1.27
C LEU A 155 -4.65 0.42 -1.76
N VAL A 156 -3.73 -0.41 -1.27
CA VAL A 156 -2.41 -0.60 -1.87
C VAL A 156 -2.40 -1.89 -2.67
N LEU A 157 -2.09 -1.79 -3.96
CA LEU A 157 -1.78 -2.92 -4.82
C LEU A 157 -0.29 -2.92 -5.14
N ASP A 158 0.46 -3.76 -4.43
CA ASP A 158 1.91 -3.90 -4.57
C ASP A 158 2.26 -4.83 -5.74
N GLU A 159 3.36 -4.52 -6.42
CA GLU A 159 3.91 -5.28 -7.55
C GLU A 159 2.95 -5.46 -8.74
N LEU A 160 2.26 -4.39 -9.13
CA LEU A 160 1.41 -4.36 -10.31
C LEU A 160 2.21 -4.74 -11.57
N GLY A 161 1.67 -5.69 -12.33
CA GLY A 161 2.29 -6.25 -13.54
C GLY A 161 3.30 -7.38 -13.27
N ALA A 162 3.53 -7.80 -12.02
CA ALA A 162 4.46 -8.89 -11.71
C ALA A 162 3.92 -10.28 -12.08
N ALA A 163 2.60 -10.45 -12.13
CA ALA A 163 1.97 -11.67 -12.62
C ALA A 163 2.10 -11.79 -14.14
N LYS A 164 2.21 -13.02 -14.66
CA LYS A 164 2.14 -13.26 -16.11
C LYS A 164 0.76 -12.80 -16.61
N PRO A 165 0.68 -12.01 -17.70
CA PRO A 165 -0.57 -11.42 -18.16
C PRO A 165 -1.40 -12.42 -18.97
N THR A 166 -1.96 -13.43 -18.29
CA THR A 166 -3.00 -14.30 -18.88
C THR A 166 -4.31 -13.54 -19.02
N ASP A 167 -5.23 -14.03 -19.86
CA ASP A 167 -6.54 -13.37 -20.06
C ASP A 167 -7.29 -13.23 -18.74
N TRP A 168 -7.33 -14.29 -17.93
CA TRP A 168 -7.91 -14.24 -16.59
C TRP A 168 -7.26 -13.17 -15.69
N VAL A 169 -5.92 -13.07 -15.65
CA VAL A 169 -5.23 -12.04 -14.85
C VAL A 169 -5.60 -10.63 -15.34
N ARG A 170 -5.66 -10.42 -16.66
CA ARG A 170 -6.03 -9.14 -17.27
C ARG A 170 -7.47 -8.76 -16.94
N ASP A 171 -8.39 -9.72 -17.00
CA ASP A 171 -9.81 -9.51 -16.69
C ASP A 171 -10.00 -9.19 -15.21
N THR A 172 -9.41 -9.96 -14.30
CA THR A 172 -9.48 -9.71 -12.86
C THR A 172 -8.85 -8.36 -12.48
N MET A 173 -7.68 -8.04 -13.04
CA MET A 173 -7.06 -6.71 -12.85
C MET A 173 -7.96 -5.60 -13.36
N THR A 174 -8.57 -5.80 -14.53
CA THR A 174 -9.48 -4.83 -15.16
C THR A 174 -10.70 -4.60 -14.28
N GLN A 175 -11.29 -5.66 -13.75
CA GLN A 175 -12.43 -5.60 -12.85
C GLN A 175 -12.09 -4.79 -11.60
N ILE A 176 -11.00 -5.13 -10.89
CA ILE A 176 -10.61 -4.46 -9.64
C ILE A 176 -10.35 -2.97 -9.87
N ILE A 177 -9.54 -2.63 -10.87
CA ILE A 177 -9.16 -1.24 -11.13
C ILE A 177 -10.38 -0.44 -11.62
N ASN A 178 -11.24 -1.00 -12.47
CA ASN A 178 -12.41 -0.30 -12.97
C ASN A 178 -13.44 0.00 -11.89
N THR A 179 -13.71 -0.96 -11.00
CA THR A 179 -14.65 -0.75 -9.88
C THR A 179 -14.18 0.42 -9.03
N ARG A 180 -12.92 0.40 -8.59
CA ARG A 180 -12.35 1.47 -7.75
C ARG A 180 -12.23 2.80 -8.47
N TYR A 181 -11.94 2.78 -9.78
CA TYR A 181 -11.95 3.97 -10.62
C TYR A 181 -13.34 4.63 -10.67
N ASN A 182 -14.38 3.84 -10.94
CA ASN A 182 -15.76 4.35 -11.03
C ASN A 182 -16.25 4.92 -9.71
N ASP A 183 -15.86 4.29 -8.60
CA ASP A 183 -16.24 4.70 -7.24
C ASP A 183 -15.31 5.78 -6.66
N LYS A 184 -14.35 6.28 -7.45
CA LYS A 184 -13.34 7.27 -7.04
C LYS A 184 -12.61 6.91 -5.74
N LYS A 185 -12.31 5.62 -5.57
CA LYS A 185 -11.62 5.12 -4.37
C LYS A 185 -10.11 5.27 -4.52
N LEU A 186 -9.48 5.92 -3.54
CA LEU A 186 -8.02 6.13 -3.53
C LEU A 186 -7.30 4.79 -3.64
N THR A 187 -6.41 4.67 -4.62
CA THR A 187 -5.62 3.46 -4.83
C THR A 187 -4.17 3.83 -5.06
N ILE A 188 -3.27 3.17 -4.34
CA ILE A 188 -1.83 3.34 -4.43
C ILE A 188 -1.27 2.08 -5.08
N PHE A 189 -0.40 2.26 -6.05
CA PHE A 189 0.19 1.16 -6.80
C PHE A 189 1.71 1.20 -6.68
N THR A 190 2.34 0.03 -6.71
CA THR A 190 3.77 -0.06 -6.98
C THR A 190 4.01 -0.92 -8.22
N SER A 191 5.03 -0.59 -9.01
CA SER A 191 5.43 -1.44 -10.14
C SER A 191 6.93 -1.39 -10.38
N ASN A 192 7.48 -2.52 -10.84
CA ASN A 192 8.86 -2.62 -11.29
C ASN A 192 9.00 -2.40 -12.81
N TYR A 193 7.89 -2.28 -13.54
CA TYR A 193 7.90 -2.16 -15.00
C TYR A 193 7.91 -0.68 -15.41
N PRO A 194 8.86 -0.25 -16.26
CA PRO A 194 8.91 1.12 -16.76
C PRO A 194 7.78 1.37 -17.77
N ASP A 195 7.54 2.64 -18.10
CA ASP A 195 6.63 2.99 -19.21
C ASP A 195 7.32 2.93 -20.57
N ASP A 196 8.61 3.27 -20.56
CA ASP A 196 9.46 3.37 -21.73
C ASP A 196 10.76 2.63 -21.37
N PRO A 197 10.83 1.31 -21.62
CA PRO A 197 12.01 0.52 -21.32
C PRO A 197 13.16 0.88 -22.28
N ASP A 198 14.36 1.07 -21.75
CA ASP A 198 15.56 1.35 -22.56
C ASP A 198 15.93 0.16 -23.47
N ASN A 199 15.59 -1.06 -23.02
CA ASN A 199 15.83 -2.31 -23.75
C ASN A 199 14.52 -2.78 -24.41
N PRO A 200 14.49 -2.95 -25.76
CA PRO A 200 13.29 -3.41 -26.46
C PRO A 200 12.77 -4.80 -26.03
N ASN A 201 13.60 -5.60 -25.36
CA ASN A 201 13.21 -6.91 -24.83
C ASN A 201 12.57 -6.84 -23.43
N GLU A 202 12.59 -5.68 -22.78
CA GLU A 202 11.94 -5.48 -21.49
C GLU A 202 10.48 -5.08 -21.71
N GLU A 203 9.59 -5.71 -20.95
CA GLU A 203 8.16 -5.36 -20.99
C GLU A 203 7.92 -4.03 -20.26
N SER A 204 7.13 -3.15 -20.87
CA SER A 204 6.60 -1.97 -20.20
C SER A 204 5.44 -2.33 -19.29
N LEU A 205 5.06 -1.44 -18.37
CA LEU A 205 3.84 -1.63 -17.59
C LEU A 205 2.60 -1.71 -18.51
N THR A 206 2.61 -0.98 -19.63
CA THR A 206 1.55 -1.03 -20.64
C THR A 206 1.42 -2.41 -21.27
N ASP A 207 2.52 -3.13 -21.51
CA ASP A 207 2.47 -4.50 -22.06
C ASP A 207 1.85 -5.49 -21.06
N ARG A 208 2.10 -5.27 -19.76
CA ARG A 208 1.56 -6.11 -18.68
C ARG A 208 0.09 -5.85 -18.42
N VAL A 209 -0.35 -4.58 -18.41
CA VAL A 209 -1.72 -4.21 -18.01
C VAL A 209 -2.65 -3.86 -19.17
N GLY A 210 -2.11 -3.60 -20.35
CA GLY A 210 -2.85 -3.13 -21.51
C GLY A 210 -3.09 -1.61 -21.49
N VAL A 211 -3.20 -1.04 -22.69
CA VAL A 211 -3.34 0.41 -22.94
C VAL A 211 -4.50 1.03 -22.17
N ARG A 212 -5.65 0.33 -22.12
CA ARG A 212 -6.87 0.85 -21.49
C ARG A 212 -6.72 1.01 -19.97
N LEU A 213 -6.14 0.01 -19.30
CA LEU A 213 -5.90 0.12 -17.86
C LEU A 213 -4.81 1.13 -17.56
N ARG A 214 -3.76 1.16 -18.37
CA ARG A 214 -2.71 2.17 -18.23
C ARG A 214 -3.26 3.60 -18.30
N SER A 215 -4.19 3.87 -19.22
CA SER A 215 -4.87 5.16 -19.32
C SER A 215 -5.58 5.55 -18.02
N ARG A 216 -6.32 4.61 -17.41
CA ARG A 216 -6.99 4.85 -16.12
C ARG A 216 -6.00 5.10 -14.98
N LEU A 217 -4.87 4.39 -14.95
CA LEU A 217 -3.83 4.63 -13.95
C LEU A 217 -3.27 6.06 -14.02
N TYR A 218 -3.18 6.66 -15.21
CA TYR A 218 -2.76 8.06 -15.36
C TYR A 218 -3.76 9.06 -14.78
N GLU A 219 -5.05 8.74 -14.79
CA GLU A 219 -6.10 9.59 -14.20
C GLU A 219 -6.22 9.35 -12.69
N MET A 220 -6.14 8.10 -12.26
CA MET A 220 -6.24 7.72 -10.84
C MET A 220 -5.04 8.16 -10.02
N CYS A 221 -3.86 8.28 -10.63
CA CYS A 221 -2.61 8.39 -9.89
C CYS A 221 -1.65 9.41 -10.48
N LYS A 222 -0.95 10.11 -9.60
CA LYS A 222 0.32 10.74 -9.94
C LYS A 222 1.40 9.66 -10.07
N VAL A 223 2.07 9.61 -11.22
CA VAL A 223 3.20 8.70 -11.44
C VAL A 223 4.44 9.25 -10.72
N VAL A 224 5.02 8.44 -9.83
CA VAL A 224 6.20 8.77 -9.03
C VAL A 224 7.32 7.80 -9.39
N ARG A 225 8.30 8.28 -10.16
CA ARG A 225 9.47 7.48 -10.56
C ARG A 225 10.55 7.56 -9.48
N ILE A 226 10.98 6.41 -9.00
CA ILE A 226 12.01 6.26 -7.97
C ILE A 226 13.23 5.59 -8.60
N LYS A 227 14.38 6.27 -8.57
CA LYS A 227 15.67 5.74 -9.03
C LYS A 227 16.51 5.31 -7.82
N GLY A 228 17.50 4.45 -8.05
CA GLY A 228 18.46 4.03 -7.03
C GLY A 228 18.88 2.58 -7.15
N GLU A 229 19.81 2.19 -6.29
CA GLU A 229 20.29 0.82 -6.17
C GLU A 229 19.37 0.01 -5.23
N ASP A 230 19.47 -1.33 -5.30
CA ASP A 230 18.73 -2.20 -4.40
C ASP A 230 19.28 -2.11 -2.97
N TYR A 231 18.53 -1.46 -2.08
CA TYR A 231 18.88 -1.30 -0.67
C TYR A 231 18.99 -2.64 0.07
N ARG A 232 18.27 -3.68 -0.38
CA ARG A 232 18.27 -5.01 0.26
C ARG A 232 19.63 -5.69 0.12
N LEU A 233 20.38 -5.42 -0.94
CA LEU A 233 21.75 -5.93 -1.13
C LEU A 233 22.73 -5.32 -0.11
N LYS A 234 22.57 -4.04 0.23
CA LYS A 234 23.38 -3.36 1.26
C LYS A 234 23.15 -3.95 2.66
N ILE A 235 21.90 -4.28 2.99
CA ILE A 235 21.58 -4.97 4.26
C ILE A 235 22.14 -6.39 4.28
N GLY A 236 21.97 -7.16 3.19
CA GLY A 236 22.43 -8.54 3.09
C GLY A 236 23.95 -8.66 3.25
N SER A 237 24.71 -7.80 2.57
CA SER A 237 26.19 -7.75 2.68
C SER A 237 26.69 -7.39 4.08
N THR A 238 25.91 -6.62 4.85
CA THR A 238 26.25 -6.26 6.24
C THR A 238 25.98 -7.41 7.22
N ARG A 239 25.03 -8.31 6.92
CA ARG A 239 24.73 -9.50 7.74
C ARG A 239 25.70 -10.66 7.52
N GLY A 240 26.29 -10.79 6.32
CA GLY A 240 27.25 -11.85 5.99
C GLY A 240 28.70 -11.61 6.45
N ARG A 241 28.99 -10.47 7.11
CA ARG A 241 30.31 -10.12 7.65
C ARG A 241 30.42 -10.28 9.18
N LYS A 242 29.49 -11.00 9.80
CA LYS A 242 29.53 -11.36 11.23
C LYS A 242 29.72 -12.85 11.42
#